data_AF-A0A2V8LQV8-F1
#
_entry.id   AF-A0A2V8LQV8-F1
#
_cell.length_a   1.000
_cell.length_b   1.000
_cell.length_c   1.000
_cell.angle_alpha   90.00
_cell.angle_beta   90.00
_cell.angle_gamma   90.00
#
_symmetry.space_group_name_H-M   'P 1'
#
loop_
_entity.id
_entity.type
_entity.pdbx_description
1 polymer ?
#
loop_
_entity_poly.entity_id
_entity_poly.type
_entity_poly.pdbx_seq_one_letter_code
_entity_poly.pdbx_strand_id
1 'polypeptide(L)'
;MGPSVSHLQERLGVCGSFEERAKVTDDFLLCISLARPQCDGVSAAANEILLRHGQVRIAELADRVGLSLRQFERRFTERVGVRPKLYARIARFEAALDSRARSQTKSWTDVAHEFGYHDQMHLIHDFEQFSGETPTNLLTEVEKAHRALIDAVRLSRLPP
;
A
#
# COMPACT_ATOMS: atom_id res chain seq x y z
N MET A 1 -20.42 1.95 -8.32
CA MET A 1 -19.74 1.56 -9.57
C MET A 1 -19.87 2.72 -10.55
N GLY A 2 -18.78 3.17 -11.18
CA GLY A 2 -18.83 4.35 -12.08
C GLY A 2 -19.57 4.08 -13.40
N PRO A 3 -19.93 5.12 -14.18
CA PRO A 3 -20.73 5.00 -15.41
C PRO A 3 -20.13 4.06 -16.46
N SER A 4 -18.80 4.00 -16.54
CA SER A 4 -18.07 3.12 -17.46
C SER A 4 -18.24 1.64 -17.13
N VAL A 5 -18.31 1.27 -15.85
CA VAL A 5 -18.48 -0.11 -15.40
C VAL A 5 -19.90 -0.61 -15.68
N SER A 6 -20.91 0.26 -15.49
CA SER A 6 -22.30 -0.06 -15.83
C SER A 6 -22.46 -0.34 -17.33
N HIS A 7 -21.81 0.46 -18.18
CA HIS A 7 -21.84 0.27 -19.62
C HIS A 7 -21.13 -1.02 -20.07
N LEU A 8 -20.05 -1.43 -19.39
CA LEU A 8 -19.43 -2.75 -19.60
C LEU A 8 -20.40 -3.88 -19.22
N GLN A 9 -21.04 -3.80 -18.06
CA GLN A 9 -21.98 -4.83 -17.60
C GLN A 9 -23.14 -5.01 -18.56
N GLU A 10 -23.68 -3.91 -19.09
CA GLU A 10 -24.74 -3.94 -20.10
C GLU A 10 -24.24 -4.63 -21.39
N ARG A 11 -23.07 -4.24 -21.90
CA ARG A 11 -22.47 -4.86 -23.10
C ARG A 11 -22.17 -6.35 -22.93
N LEU A 12 -21.70 -6.76 -21.75
CA LEU A 12 -21.45 -8.17 -21.43
C LEU A 12 -22.73 -8.99 -21.31
N GLY A 13 -23.84 -8.37 -20.87
CA GLY A 13 -25.14 -9.02 -20.71
C GLY A 13 -25.83 -9.38 -22.03
N VAL A 14 -25.47 -8.71 -23.13
CA VAL A 14 -26.02 -8.98 -24.47
C VAL A 14 -25.14 -9.91 -25.33
N CYS A 15 -23.93 -10.25 -24.87
CA CYS A 15 -23.02 -11.14 -25.62
C CYS A 15 -23.52 -12.60 -25.60
N GLY A 16 -23.63 -13.21 -26.79
CA GLY A 16 -24.12 -14.57 -26.96
C GLY A 16 -23.05 -15.65 -26.77
N SER A 17 -21.76 -15.27 -26.80
CA SER A 17 -20.65 -16.22 -26.68
C SER A 17 -19.55 -15.76 -25.71
N PHE A 18 -18.71 -16.70 -25.28
CA PHE A 18 -17.54 -16.40 -24.48
C PHE A 18 -16.53 -15.53 -25.23
N GLU A 19 -16.37 -15.77 -26.54
CA GLU A 19 -15.42 -15.03 -27.40
C GLU A 19 -15.84 -13.56 -27.57
N GLU A 20 -17.15 -13.30 -27.72
CA GLU A 20 -17.68 -11.93 -27.72
C GLU A 20 -17.49 -11.24 -26.36
N ARG A 21 -17.72 -11.95 -25.25
CA ARG A 21 -17.47 -11.41 -23.91
C ARG A 21 -16.00 -11.07 -23.70
N ALA A 22 -15.09 -11.95 -24.13
CA ALA A 22 -13.64 -11.71 -24.06
C ALA A 22 -13.27 -10.45 -24.85
N LYS A 23 -13.78 -10.32 -26.08
CA LYS A 23 -13.53 -9.14 -26.93
C LYS A 23 -14.07 -7.83 -26.31
N VAL A 24 -15.29 -7.85 -25.78
CA VAL A 24 -15.90 -6.67 -25.13
C VAL A 24 -15.09 -6.26 -23.88
N THR A 25 -14.63 -7.24 -23.10
CA THR A 25 -13.76 -6.98 -21.96
C THR A 25 -12.40 -6.43 -22.40
N ASP A 26 -11.76 -7.01 -23.41
CA ASP A 26 -10.48 -6.55 -23.93
C ASP A 26 -10.55 -5.11 -24.45
N ASP A 27 -11.56 -4.78 -25.26
CA ASP A 27 -11.79 -3.43 -25.77
C ASP A 27 -11.97 -2.41 -24.64
N PHE A 28 -12.70 -2.80 -23.58
CA PHE A 28 -12.91 -1.97 -22.41
C PHE A 28 -11.63 -1.77 -21.60
N LEU A 29 -10.87 -2.83 -21.36
CA LEU A 29 -9.58 -2.77 -20.65
C LEU A 29 -8.58 -1.92 -21.43
N LEU A 30 -8.55 -2.05 -22.76
CA LEU A 30 -7.70 -1.25 -23.63
C LEU A 30 -8.10 0.24 -23.59
N CYS A 31 -9.40 0.53 -23.66
CA CYS A 31 -9.92 1.90 -23.52
C CYS A 31 -9.52 2.52 -22.17
N ILE A 32 -9.68 1.79 -21.06
CA ILE A 32 -9.22 2.24 -19.74
C ILE A 32 -7.70 2.45 -19.72
N SER A 33 -6.93 1.53 -20.30
CA SER A 33 -5.47 1.62 -20.32
C SER A 33 -4.97 2.82 -21.13
N LEU A 34 -5.65 3.15 -22.23
CA LEU A 34 -5.31 4.27 -23.12
C LEU A 34 -5.82 5.61 -22.61
N ALA A 35 -6.95 5.62 -21.89
CA ALA A 35 -7.52 6.81 -21.27
C ALA A 35 -6.90 7.15 -19.91
N ARG A 36 -6.18 6.20 -19.28
CA ARG A 36 -5.33 6.53 -18.14
C ARG A 36 -4.26 7.51 -18.62
N PRO A 37 -4.06 8.65 -17.95
CA PRO A 37 -2.78 9.32 -18.02
C PRO A 37 -1.74 8.23 -17.74
N GLN A 38 -0.74 8.06 -18.61
CA GLN A 38 0.42 7.22 -18.28
C GLN A 38 0.76 7.52 -16.83
N CYS A 39 0.70 6.51 -15.95
CA CYS A 39 0.92 6.69 -14.52
C CYS A 39 2.18 7.52 -14.40
N ASP A 40 2.06 8.78 -13.95
CA ASP A 40 3.20 9.68 -14.00
C ASP A 40 4.35 9.01 -13.23
N GLY A 41 5.60 9.22 -13.66
CA GLY A 41 6.73 8.48 -13.07
C GLY A 41 6.78 8.59 -11.54
N VAL A 42 6.25 9.68 -10.99
CA VAL A 42 6.11 9.92 -9.55
C VAL A 42 5.10 8.98 -8.89
N SER A 43 3.94 8.76 -9.49
CA SER A 43 2.90 7.84 -9.03
C SER A 43 3.38 6.39 -9.11
N ALA A 44 4.11 6.04 -10.18
CA ALA A 44 4.77 4.74 -10.29
C ALA A 44 5.83 4.56 -9.19
N ALA A 45 6.64 5.59 -8.91
CA ALA A 45 7.62 5.56 -7.83
C ALA A 45 6.98 5.45 -6.44
N ALA A 46 5.84 6.10 -6.21
CA ALA A 46 5.08 5.96 -4.96
C ALA A 46 4.57 4.51 -4.77
N ASN A 47 4.03 3.91 -5.83
CA ASN A 47 3.62 2.50 -5.78
C ASN A 47 4.82 1.57 -5.53
N GLU A 48 5.99 1.86 -6.13
CA GLU A 48 7.20 1.08 -5.88
C GLU A 48 7.67 1.20 -4.42
N ILE A 49 7.57 2.38 -3.80
CA ILE A 49 7.86 2.55 -2.37
C ILE A 49 6.99 1.61 -1.53
N LEU A 50 5.69 1.51 -1.81
CA LEU A 50 4.77 0.62 -1.09
C LEU A 50 5.11 -0.86 -1.32
N LEU A 51 5.28 -1.26 -2.57
CA LEU A 51 5.57 -2.64 -2.95
C LEU A 51 6.90 -3.15 -2.38
N ARG A 52 7.85 -2.25 -2.15
CA ARG A 52 9.14 -2.55 -1.53
C ARG A 52 9.21 -2.19 -0.05
N HIS A 53 8.07 -1.96 0.60
CA HIS A 53 8.00 -1.69 2.04
C HIS A 53 8.93 -0.55 2.50
N GLY A 54 9.08 0.49 1.67
CA GLY A 54 9.97 1.62 1.97
C GLY A 54 11.47 1.35 1.83
N GLN A 55 11.87 0.15 1.40
CA GLN A 55 13.27 -0.26 1.21
C GLN A 55 13.79 0.16 -0.18
N VAL A 56 13.85 1.47 -0.40
CA VAL A 56 14.27 2.08 -1.67
C VAL A 56 15.25 3.22 -1.46
N ARG A 57 16.04 3.51 -2.50
CA ARG A 57 16.82 4.76 -2.58
C ARG A 57 16.04 5.78 -3.39
N ILE A 58 15.73 6.91 -2.75
CA ILE A 58 14.93 7.99 -3.38
C ILE A 58 15.65 8.58 -4.60
N ALA A 59 16.98 8.67 -4.57
CA ALA A 59 17.77 9.12 -5.72
C ALA A 59 17.57 8.20 -6.94
N GLU A 60 17.61 6.88 -6.76
CA GLU A 60 17.39 5.92 -7.85
C GLU A 60 15.96 6.00 -8.42
N LEU A 61 14.97 6.35 -7.61
CA LEU A 61 13.62 6.62 -8.10
C LEU A 61 13.56 7.89 -8.93
N ALA A 62 14.24 8.96 -8.49
CA ALA A 62 14.32 10.23 -9.22
C ALA A 62 15.01 10.06 -10.58
N ASP A 63 16.14 9.35 -10.61
CA ASP A 63 16.91 9.08 -11.82
C ASP A 63 16.09 8.27 -12.84
N ARG A 64 15.36 7.24 -12.37
CA ARG A 64 14.50 6.40 -13.23
C ARG A 64 13.37 7.15 -13.92
N VAL A 65 12.91 8.24 -13.32
CA VAL A 65 11.85 9.09 -13.90
C VAL A 65 12.41 10.32 -14.61
N GLY A 66 13.74 10.40 -14.78
CA GLY A 66 14.42 11.48 -15.48
C GLY A 66 14.35 12.83 -14.76
N LEU A 67 14.24 12.84 -13.43
CA LEU A 67 14.16 14.07 -12.62
C LEU A 67 15.37 14.18 -11.71
N SER A 68 15.87 15.42 -11.51
CA SER A 68 16.75 15.67 -10.37
C SER A 68 16.03 15.37 -9.06
N LEU A 69 16.77 15.01 -8.01
CA LEU A 69 16.21 14.71 -6.69
C LEU A 69 15.27 15.81 -6.18
N ARG A 70 15.66 17.08 -6.32
CA ARG A 70 14.83 18.23 -5.90
C ARG A 70 13.53 18.34 -6.68
N GLN A 71 13.55 18.11 -7.99
CA GLN A 71 12.34 18.12 -8.82
C GLN A 71 11.43 16.95 -8.49
N PHE A 72 12.01 15.77 -8.27
CA PHE A 72 11.31 14.58 -7.86
C PHE A 72 10.60 14.79 -6.52
N GLU A 73 11.31 15.22 -5.47
CA GLU A 73 10.72 15.46 -4.15
C GLU A 73 9.57 16.48 -4.19
N ARG A 74 9.73 17.56 -4.96
CA ARG A 74 8.69 18.56 -5.14
C ARG A 74 7.45 17.97 -5.80
N ARG A 75 7.61 17.33 -6.97
CA ARG A 75 6.48 16.72 -7.70
C ARG A 75 5.83 15.58 -6.91
N PHE A 76 6.63 14.80 -6.19
CA PHE A 76 6.15 13.76 -5.30
C PHE A 76 5.29 14.34 -4.19
N THR A 77 5.74 15.42 -3.55
CA THR A 77 4.95 16.09 -2.51
C THR A 77 3.66 16.70 -3.07
N GLU A 78 3.72 17.32 -4.24
CA GLU A 78 2.53 17.86 -4.94
C GLU A 78 1.51 16.76 -5.26
N ARG A 79 1.99 15.54 -5.59
CA ARG A 79 1.14 14.44 -6.04
C ARG A 79 0.61 13.54 -4.92
N VAL A 80 1.44 13.26 -3.91
CA VAL A 80 1.20 12.31 -2.82
C VAL A 80 0.88 13.02 -1.49
N GLY A 81 1.25 14.29 -1.36
CA GLY A 81 1.00 15.12 -0.17
C GLY A 81 2.12 15.13 0.86
N VAL A 82 3.11 14.24 0.74
CA VAL A 82 4.26 14.14 1.65
C VAL A 82 5.56 13.93 0.88
N ARG A 83 6.71 14.23 1.51
CA ARG A 83 8.02 13.95 0.90
C ARG A 83 8.25 12.45 0.72
N PRO A 84 8.95 12.00 -0.33
CA PRO A 84 9.14 10.58 -0.62
C PRO A 84 9.90 9.84 0.49
N LYS A 85 10.83 10.51 1.18
CA LYS A 85 11.55 9.90 2.31
C LYS A 85 10.64 9.61 3.50
N LEU A 86 9.70 10.50 3.80
CA LEU A 86 8.71 10.30 4.85
C LEU A 86 7.73 9.19 4.45
N TYR A 87 7.28 9.20 3.19
CA TYR A 87 6.42 8.15 2.65
C TYR A 87 7.06 6.75 2.75
N ALA A 88 8.36 6.63 2.43
CA ALA A 88 9.10 5.40 2.59
C ALA A 88 9.22 4.95 4.06
N ARG A 89 9.36 5.88 5.01
CA ARG A 89 9.36 5.54 6.45
C ARG A 89 7.99 5.01 6.90
N ILE A 90 6.90 5.64 6.46
CA ILE A 90 5.54 5.17 6.77
C ILE A 90 5.31 3.77 6.20
N ALA A 91 5.65 3.54 4.93
CA ALA A 91 5.52 2.23 4.30
C ALA A 91 6.34 1.14 5.01
N ARG A 92 7.53 1.50 5.51
CA ARG A 92 8.39 0.60 6.29
C ARG A 92 7.79 0.30 7.67
N PHE A 93 7.32 1.32 8.37
CA PHE A 93 6.66 1.21 9.67
C PHE A 93 5.45 0.27 9.59
N GLU A 94 4.57 0.49 8.60
CA GLU A 94 3.39 -0.37 8.39
C GLU A 94 3.81 -1.81 8.14
N ALA A 95 4.75 -2.04 7.23
CA ALA A 95 5.23 -3.39 6.90
C ALA A 95 5.90 -4.11 8.08
N ALA A 96 6.65 -3.38 8.91
CA ALA A 96 7.30 -3.90 10.10
C ALA A 96 6.28 -4.35 11.16
N LEU A 97 5.28 -3.52 11.43
CA LEU A 97 4.18 -3.86 12.34
C LEU A 97 3.43 -5.10 11.85
N ASP A 98 3.09 -5.13 10.56
CA ASP A 98 2.39 -6.22 9.90
C ASP A 98 3.17 -7.54 9.95
N SER A 99 4.48 -7.51 9.69
CA SER A 99 5.36 -8.68 9.77
C SER A 99 5.39 -9.24 11.18
N ARG A 100 5.50 -8.37 12.19
CA ARG A 100 5.54 -8.78 13.59
C ARG A 100 4.21 -9.31 14.09
N ALA A 101 3.09 -8.75 13.63
CA ALA A 101 1.75 -9.21 13.97
C ALA A 101 1.45 -10.60 13.39
N ARG A 102 1.97 -10.91 12.19
CA ARG A 102 1.80 -12.23 11.55
C ARG A 102 2.71 -13.32 12.11
N SER A 103 3.81 -12.97 12.78
CA SER A 103 4.79 -13.93 13.28
C SER A 103 5.26 -13.60 14.70
N GLN A 104 4.72 -14.34 15.67
CA GLN A 104 5.08 -14.18 17.08
C GLN A 104 6.50 -14.62 17.42
N THR A 105 7.15 -15.40 16.54
CA THR A 105 8.50 -15.92 16.74
C THR A 105 9.60 -14.91 16.39
N LYS A 106 9.30 -13.87 15.60
CA LYS A 106 10.28 -12.83 15.26
C LYS A 106 10.47 -11.88 16.45
N SER A 107 11.71 -11.51 16.76
CA SER A 107 11.98 -10.39 17.65
C SER A 107 11.85 -9.05 16.91
N TRP A 108 11.74 -7.93 17.64
CA TRP A 108 11.77 -6.60 17.01
C TRP A 108 13.12 -6.29 16.36
N THR A 109 14.20 -6.90 16.83
CA THR A 109 15.53 -6.79 16.22
C THR A 109 15.56 -7.48 14.86
N ASP A 110 14.97 -8.67 14.73
CA ASP A 110 14.87 -9.37 13.45
C ASP A 110 14.05 -8.56 12.44
N VAL A 111 12.92 -8.00 12.89
CA VAL A 111 12.06 -7.12 12.07
C VAL A 111 12.81 -5.86 11.66
N ALA A 112 13.58 -5.24 12.58
CA ALA A 112 14.39 -4.08 12.25
C ALA A 112 15.36 -4.38 11.10
N HIS A 113 16.08 -5.49 11.17
CA HIS A 113 17.00 -5.92 10.11
C HIS A 113 16.28 -6.25 8.80
N GLU A 114 15.16 -6.98 8.87
CA GLU A 114 14.35 -7.37 7.71
C GLU A 114 13.90 -6.16 6.89
N PHE A 115 13.44 -5.09 7.56
CA PHE A 115 12.89 -3.90 6.91
C PHE A 115 13.90 -2.76 6.70
N GLY A 116 15.19 -3.03 6.93
CA GLY A 116 16.27 -2.06 6.64
C GLY A 116 16.33 -0.89 7.61
N TYR A 117 15.91 -1.10 8.86
CA TYR A 117 16.32 -0.25 9.97
C TYR A 117 17.80 -0.50 10.28
N HIS A 118 18.44 0.50 10.88
CA HIS A 118 19.84 0.39 11.28
C HIS A 118 19.98 -0.53 12.50
N ASP A 119 19.05 -0.37 13.44
CA ASP A 119 18.94 -1.13 14.68
C ASP A 119 17.49 -1.02 15.21
N GLN A 120 17.22 -1.68 16.33
CA GLN A 120 15.92 -1.65 16.99
C GLN A 120 15.55 -0.24 17.50
N MET A 121 16.52 0.60 17.88
CA MET A 121 16.24 1.95 18.39
C MET A 121 15.72 2.87 17.28
N HIS A 122 16.29 2.77 16.06
CA HIS A 122 15.77 3.45 14.88
C HIS A 122 14.34 3.00 14.56
N LEU A 123 14.01 1.71 14.71
CA LEU A 123 12.64 1.22 14.58
C LEU A 123 11.73 1.84 15.65
N ILE A 124 12.13 1.81 16.92
CA ILE A 124 11.33 2.38 18.03
C ILE A 124 11.01 3.86 17.79
N HIS A 125 11.99 4.64 17.33
CA HIS A 125 11.77 6.07 17.01
C HIS A 125 10.74 6.29 15.90
N ASP A 126 10.71 5.44 14.86
CA ASP A 126 9.68 5.52 13.83
C ASP A 126 8.28 5.23 14.42
N PHE A 127 8.17 4.23 15.29
CA PHE A 127 6.89 3.88 15.94
C PHE A 127 6.41 5.00 16.86
N GLU A 128 7.27 5.52 17.74
CA GLU A 128 6.92 6.64 18.62
C GLU A 128 6.51 7.87 17.80
N GLN A 129 7.20 8.16 16.70
CA GLN A 129 6.88 9.29 15.85
C GLN A 129 5.52 9.13 15.14
N PHE A 130 5.17 7.94 14.68
CA PHE A 130 3.98 7.73 13.85
C PHE A 130 2.73 7.31 14.63
N SER A 131 2.88 6.60 15.75
CA SER A 131 1.75 6.14 16.58
C SER A 131 1.72 6.74 17.98
N GLY A 132 2.77 7.46 18.41
CA GLY A 132 2.88 7.95 19.79
C GLY A 132 3.17 6.84 20.81
N GLU A 133 3.46 5.63 20.36
CA GLU A 133 3.58 4.43 21.19
C GLU A 133 4.80 3.61 20.80
N THR A 134 5.30 2.80 21.72
CA THR A 134 6.37 1.83 21.42
C THR A 134 5.83 0.68 20.56
N PRO A 135 6.69 -0.02 19.80
CA PRO A 135 6.27 -1.15 18.96
C PRO A 135 5.49 -2.24 19.70
N THR A 136 5.94 -2.59 20.91
CA THR A 136 5.30 -3.63 21.73
C THR A 136 3.92 -3.20 22.22
N ASN A 137 3.77 -1.96 22.68
CA ASN A 137 2.48 -1.43 23.12
C ASN A 137 1.48 -1.37 21.95
N LEU A 138 1.91 -0.80 20.83
CA LEU A 138 1.08 -0.68 19.64
C LEU A 138 0.59 -2.06 19.17
N LEU A 139 1.48 -3.05 19.10
CA LEU A 139 1.11 -4.40 18.72
C LEU A 139 0.06 -5.01 19.66
N THR A 140 0.24 -4.81 20.97
CA THR A 140 -0.71 -5.30 21.99
C THR A 140 -2.10 -4.69 21.79
N GLU A 141 -2.17 -3.38 21.52
CA GLU A 141 -3.45 -2.70 21.27
C GLU A 141 -4.11 -3.15 19.97
N VAL A 142 -3.33 -3.36 18.90
CA VAL A 142 -3.83 -3.92 17.63
C VAL A 142 -4.38 -5.34 17.84
N GLU A 143 -3.69 -6.19 18.58
CA GLU A 143 -4.14 -7.55 18.88
C GLU A 143 -5.43 -7.57 19.71
N LYS A 144 -5.55 -6.68 20.70
CA LYS A 144 -6.78 -6.50 21.50
C LYS A 144 -7.95 -6.05 20.63
N ALA A 145 -7.74 -5.01 19.80
CA ALA A 145 -8.76 -4.48 18.90
C ALA A 145 -9.22 -5.55 17.88
N HIS A 146 -8.27 -6.30 17.31
CA HIS A 146 -8.57 -7.38 16.37
C HIS A 146 -9.41 -8.49 17.03
N ARG A 147 -9.07 -8.88 18.26
CA ARG A 147 -9.85 -9.88 19.03
C ARG A 147 -11.26 -9.39 19.32
N ALA A 148 -11.41 -8.16 19.80
CA ALA A 148 -12.71 -7.56 20.08
C ALA A 148 -13.61 -7.52 18.83
N LEU A 149 -13.02 -7.20 17.66
CA LEU A 149 -13.74 -7.19 16.38
C LEU A 149 -14.17 -8.61 15.96
N ILE A 150 -13.31 -9.62 16.10
CA ILE A 150 -13.67 -11.01 15.83
C ILE A 150 -14.81 -11.48 16.73
N ASP A 151 -14.74 -11.18 18.03
CA ASP A 151 -15.77 -11.60 18.99
C ASP A 151 -17.12 -10.92 18.69
N ALA A 152 -17.12 -9.63 18.34
CA ALA A 152 -18.33 -8.92 17.92
C ALA A 152 -18.95 -9.50 16.62
N VAL A 153 -18.12 -9.88 15.64
CA VAL A 153 -18.59 -10.51 14.40
C VAL A 153 -19.13 -11.93 14.66
N ARG A 154 -18.55 -12.67 15.62
CA ARG A 154 -19.09 -13.98 16.03
C ARG A 154 -20.43 -13.85 16.74
N LEU A 155 -20.56 -12.89 17.66
CA LEU A 155 -21.80 -12.65 18.41
C LEU A 155 -22.96 -12.19 17.53
N SER A 156 -22.69 -11.45 16.45
CA SER A 156 -23.69 -11.00 15.47
C SER A 156 -24.13 -12.07 14.46
N ARG A 157 -23.51 -13.26 14.46
CA ARG A 157 -23.84 -14.39 13.55
C ARG A 157 -24.46 -15.60 14.25
N LEU A 158 -24.79 -15.51 15.54
CA LEU A 158 -25.54 -16.58 16.23
C LEU A 158 -27.03 -16.50 15.82
N PRO A 159 -27.65 -17.62 15.41
CA PRO A 159 -29.10 -17.64 15.23
C PRO A 159 -29.79 -17.44 16.59
N PRO A 160 -31.04 -16.92 16.61
CA PRO A 160 -31.81 -16.72 17.83
C PRO A 160 -32.09 -18.01 18.59
#